data_AF-A0A2N2G208-F1
#
_entry.id   AF-A0A2N2G208-F1
#
_cell.length_a   1.000
_cell.length_b   1.000
_cell.length_c   1.000
_cell.angle_alpha   90.00
_cell.angle_beta   90.00
_cell.angle_gamma   90.00
#
_symmetry.space_group_name_H-M   'P 1'
#
loop_
_entity.id
_entity.type
_entity.pdbx_description
1 polymer ?
#
loop_
_entity_poly.entity_id
_entity_poly.type
_entity_poly.pdbx_seq_one_letter_code
_entity_poly.pdbx_strand_id
1 'polypeptide(L)'
;MHTNRFTRVGFILAAAGSAVGLGNIWKFPYITGENGGGVFVLIYLATVVFIGMSVFIGEVLLGSNAHKDAVSTFETLSPKKYKYWKYSGFTFLTGVLILSFYAVVVGWIFHYVVVAATALPSSVQE
;
A
#
# COMPACT_ATOMS: atom_id res chain seq x y z
N MET A 1 -17.97 8.96 21.95
CA MET A 1 -16.94 10.03 22.01
C MET A 1 -15.64 9.41 21.51
N HIS A 2 -15.33 9.54 20.21
CA HIS A 2 -14.09 9.01 19.63
C HIS A 2 -12.94 9.95 20.01
N THR A 3 -12.13 9.53 20.98
CA THR A 3 -10.96 10.28 21.43
C THR A 3 -9.86 10.14 20.37
N ASN A 4 -9.78 11.11 19.44
CA ASN A 4 -8.69 11.19 18.46
C ASN A 4 -7.36 11.50 19.18
N ARG A 5 -6.62 10.45 19.60
CA ARG A 5 -5.25 10.54 20.13
C ARG A 5 -4.17 10.40 19.05
N PHE A 6 -4.50 10.64 17.78
CA PHE A 6 -3.49 10.58 16.72
C PHE A 6 -2.72 11.90 16.64
N THR A 7 -1.42 11.84 16.95
CA THR A 7 -0.51 12.97 16.76
C THR A 7 -0.15 13.09 15.28
N ARG A 8 0.33 14.26 14.84
CA ARG A 8 0.81 14.44 13.45
C ARG A 8 1.89 13.42 13.08
N VAL A 9 2.77 13.14 14.03
CA VAL A 9 3.81 12.12 13.89
C VAL A 9 3.19 10.73 13.76
N GLY A 10 2.20 10.40 14.60
CA GLY A 10 1.49 9.12 14.50
C GLY A 10 0.83 8.93 13.13
N PHE A 11 0.22 9.98 12.57
CA PHE A 11 -0.36 9.94 11.23
C PHE A 11 0.71 9.68 10.15
N ILE A 12 1.81 10.43 10.18
CA ILE A 12 2.91 10.28 9.21
C ILE A 12 3.50 8.87 9.29
N LEU A 13 3.73 8.35 10.49
CA LEU A 13 4.28 7.01 10.70
C LEU A 13 3.33 5.91 10.23
N ALA A 14 2.03 6.05 10.48
CA ALA A 14 1.03 5.11 9.99
C ALA A 14 0.94 5.11 8.45
N ALA A 15 0.95 6.29 7.83
CA ALA A 15 0.96 6.43 6.37
C ALA A 15 2.25 5.86 5.76
N ALA A 16 3.41 6.17 6.34
CA ALA A 16 4.70 5.63 5.90
C ALA A 16 4.76 4.11 6.05
N GLY A 17 4.30 3.57 7.18
CA GLY A 17 4.22 2.12 7.42
C GLY A 17 3.24 1.41 6.48
N SER A 18 2.16 2.07 6.06
CA SER A 18 1.25 1.55 5.04
C SER A 18 1.88 1.55 3.64
N ALA A 19 2.76 2.50 3.34
CA ALA A 19 3.40 2.63 2.02
C ALA A 19 4.67 1.77 1.88
N VAL A 20 5.41 1.56 2.97
CA VAL A 20 6.63 0.74 2.99
C VAL A 20 6.26 -0.69 3.36
N GLY A 21 6.44 -1.62 2.42
CA GLY A 21 6.15 -3.02 2.66
C GLY A 21 6.92 -3.97 1.74
N LEU A 22 6.52 -5.24 1.76
CA LEU A 22 7.15 -6.32 0.98
C LEU A 22 7.31 -6.00 -0.50
N GLY A 23 6.31 -5.36 -1.11
CA GLY A 23 6.38 -4.89 -2.49
C GLY A 23 7.70 -4.18 -2.86
N ASN A 24 8.20 -3.33 -1.96
CA ASN A 24 9.44 -2.58 -2.17
C ASN A 24 10.69 -3.45 -2.01
N ILE A 25 10.63 -4.51 -1.21
CA ILE A 25 11.76 -5.39 -0.91
C ILE A 25 11.98 -6.43 -2.02
N TRP A 26 10.90 -6.98 -2.58
CA TRP A 26 11.01 -8.13 -3.48
C TRP A 26 10.59 -7.85 -4.94
N LYS A 27 9.50 -7.11 -5.15
CA LYS A 27 8.83 -6.96 -6.44
C LYS A 27 9.42 -5.78 -7.17
N PHE A 28 9.71 -4.69 -6.47
CA PHE A 28 10.42 -3.57 -7.04
C PHE A 28 11.78 -3.96 -7.65
N PRO A 29 12.72 -4.61 -6.93
CA PRO A 29 13.99 -5.00 -7.53
C PRO A 29 13.84 -6.05 -8.62
N TYR A 30 12.92 -7.02 -8.46
CA TYR A 30 12.65 -8.04 -9.48
C TYR A 30 12.19 -7.40 -10.80
N ILE A 31 11.16 -6.56 -10.76
CA ILE A 31 10.64 -5.87 -11.95
C ILE A 31 11.66 -4.89 -12.51
N THR A 32 12.41 -4.19 -11.64
CA THR A 32 13.50 -3.31 -12.08
C THR A 32 14.57 -4.08 -12.84
N GLY A 33 14.97 -5.25 -12.34
CA GLY A 33 15.94 -6.12 -13.01
C GLY A 33 15.48 -6.58 -14.38
N GLU A 34 14.21 -6.97 -14.51
CA GLU A 34 13.64 -7.43 -15.79
C GLU A 34 13.38 -6.30 -16.81
N ASN A 35 13.13 -5.06 -16.35
CA ASN A 35 12.67 -3.95 -17.21
C ASN A 35 13.77 -2.92 -17.55
N GLY A 36 15.04 -3.33 -17.56
CA GLY A 36 16.15 -2.45 -17.98
C GLY A 36 16.74 -1.59 -16.86
N GLY A 37 16.56 -2.01 -15.60
CA GLY A 37 17.30 -1.49 -14.45
C GLY A 37 17.10 0.01 -14.24
N GLY A 38 18.18 0.77 -14.39
CA GLY A 38 18.20 2.21 -14.09
C GLY A 38 17.21 3.05 -14.93
N VAL A 39 16.96 2.69 -16.19
CA VAL A 39 16.00 3.43 -17.03
C VAL A 39 14.58 3.25 -16.50
N PHE A 40 14.21 2.04 -16.09
CA PHE A 40 12.94 1.78 -15.42
C PHE A 40 12.81 2.60 -14.14
N VAL A 41 13.86 2.67 -13.32
CA VAL A 41 13.84 3.44 -12.07
C VAL A 41 13.58 4.93 -12.32
N LEU A 42 14.19 5.53 -13.36
CA LEU A 42 13.95 6.94 -13.68
C LEU A 42 12.49 7.21 -14.06
N ILE A 43 11.90 6.36 -14.91
CA ILE A 43 10.49 6.47 -15.32
C ILE A 43 9.56 6.21 -14.13
N TYR A 44 9.89 5.23 -13.30
CA TYR A 44 9.18 4.93 -12.07
C TYR A 44 9.14 6.13 -11.13
N LEU A 45 10.29 6.77 -10.87
CA LEU A 45 10.37 7.95 -10.00
C LEU A 45 9.58 9.13 -10.56
N ALA A 46 9.67 9.39 -11.86
CA ALA A 46 8.85 10.42 -12.50
C ALA A 46 7.35 10.14 -12.31
N THR A 47 6.93 8.90 -12.53
CA THR A 47 5.53 8.48 -12.36
C THR A 47 5.07 8.60 -10.90
N VAL A 48 5.92 8.25 -9.93
CA VAL A 48 5.62 8.40 -8.49
C VAL A 48 5.42 9.86 -8.13
N VAL A 49 6.27 10.77 -8.61
CA VAL A 49 6.16 12.20 -8.32
C VAL A 49 4.92 12.81 -8.96
N PHE A 50 4.65 12.52 -10.23
CA PHE A 50 3.55 13.18 -10.95
C PHE A 50 2.18 12.52 -10.77
N ILE A 51 2.13 11.20 -10.69
CA ILE A 51 0.86 10.47 -10.58
C ILE A 51 0.65 10.01 -9.14
N GLY A 52 1.64 9.33 -8.56
CA GLY A 52 1.54 8.79 -7.21
C GLY A 52 1.26 9.86 -6.16
N MET A 53 2.00 10.97 -6.18
CA MET A 53 1.84 12.06 -5.23
C MET A 53 0.48 12.75 -5.37
N SER A 54 0.03 13.02 -6.60
CA SER A 54 -1.27 13.65 -6.85
C SER A 54 -2.43 12.78 -6.37
N VAL A 55 -2.38 11.47 -6.64
CA VAL A 55 -3.38 10.52 -6.15
C VAL A 55 -3.36 10.44 -4.62
N PHE A 56 -2.18 10.32 -4.01
CA PHE A 56 -2.03 10.25 -2.56
C PHE A 56 -2.60 11.48 -1.84
N ILE A 57 -2.27 12.68 -2.32
CA ILE A 57 -2.84 13.92 -1.76
C ILE A 57 -4.36 13.93 -1.91
N GLY A 58 -4.88 13.49 -3.05
CA GLY A 58 -6.31 13.34 -3.28
C GLY A 58 -6.99 12.42 -2.26
N GLU A 59 -6.43 11.23 -2.03
CA GLU A 59 -6.98 10.26 -1.06
C GLU A 59 -6.95 10.79 0.38
N VAL A 60 -5.85 11.44 0.78
CA VAL A 60 -5.74 12.06 2.11
C VAL A 60 -6.77 13.18 2.29
N LEU A 61 -6.97 14.04 1.27
CA LEU A 61 -7.96 15.10 1.32
C LEU A 61 -9.40 14.57 1.36
N LEU A 62 -9.71 13.52 0.59
CA LEU A 62 -11.02 12.86 0.61
C LEU A 62 -11.32 12.28 1.99
N GLY A 63 -10.37 11.54 2.58
CA GLY A 63 -10.50 10.96 3.91
C GLY A 63 -10.63 12.03 5.00
N SER A 64 -9.81 13.09 4.93
CA SER A 64 -9.86 14.21 5.87
C SER A 64 -11.12 15.06 5.75
N ASN A 65 -11.78 15.11 4.60
CA ASN A 65 -13.03 15.85 4.44
C ASN A 65 -14.24 15.01 4.87
N ALA A 66 -14.26 13.72 4.53
CA ALA A 66 -15.37 12.85 4.86
C ALA A 66 -15.38 12.37 6.32
N HIS A 67 -14.20 12.14 6.92
CA HIS A 67 -14.04 11.48 8.24
C HIS A 67 -14.80 10.15 8.33
N LYS A 68 -14.79 9.37 7.25
CA LYS A 68 -15.50 8.08 7.11
C LYS A 68 -14.58 7.04 6.48
N ASP A 69 -15.03 5.79 6.45
CA ASP A 69 -14.36 4.69 5.75
C ASP A 69 -14.33 4.90 4.22
N ALA A 70 -13.55 4.06 3.52
CA ALA A 70 -13.32 4.19 2.09
C ALA A 70 -14.61 4.16 1.26
N VAL A 71 -15.60 3.33 1.61
CA VAL A 71 -16.85 3.20 0.84
C VAL A 71 -17.78 4.37 1.14
N SER A 72 -17.99 4.64 2.43
CA SER A 72 -18.89 5.71 2.89
C SER A 72 -18.39 7.11 2.51
N THR A 73 -17.08 7.29 2.32
CA THR A 73 -16.47 8.53 1.82
C THR A 73 -16.98 8.87 0.42
N PHE A 74 -16.94 7.92 -0.51
CA PHE A 74 -17.47 8.12 -1.86
C PHE A 74 -18.99 8.27 -1.87
N GLU A 75 -19.71 7.58 -0.99
CA GLU A 75 -21.16 7.76 -0.88
C GLU A 75 -21.53 9.17 -0.41
N THR A 76 -20.77 9.71 0.56
CA THR A 76 -21.07 11.01 1.18
C THR A 76 -20.62 12.19 0.32
N LEU A 77 -19.44 12.09 -0.31
CA LEU A 77 -18.84 13.18 -1.09
C LEU A 77 -19.25 13.16 -2.58
N SER A 78 -19.97 12.13 -3.05
CA SER A 78 -20.42 12.04 -4.45
C SER A 78 -21.30 13.24 -4.84
N PRO A 79 -20.94 13.97 -5.91
CA PRO A 79 -21.75 15.11 -6.37
C PRO A 79 -23.16 14.66 -6.79
N LYS A 80 -24.20 15.43 -6.43
CA LYS A 80 -25.61 15.12 -6.75
C LYS A 80 -25.85 14.90 -8.26
N LYS A 81 -25.08 15.58 -9.12
CA LYS A 81 -25.14 15.45 -10.59
C LYS A 81 -24.47 14.16 -11.10
N TYR A 82 -23.50 13.62 -10.37
CA TYR A 82 -22.68 12.49 -10.79
C TYR A 82 -22.82 11.31 -9.81
N LYS A 83 -24.06 10.84 -9.64
CA LYS A 83 -24.42 9.80 -8.64
C LYS A 83 -23.63 8.49 -8.77
N TYR A 84 -23.05 8.20 -9.94
CA TYR A 84 -22.26 6.98 -10.17
C TYR A 84 -20.91 6.97 -9.42
N TRP A 85 -20.39 8.13 -8.99
CA TRP A 85 -19.11 8.19 -8.27
C TRP A 85 -19.14 7.49 -6.90
N LYS A 86 -20.33 7.26 -6.33
CA LYS A 86 -20.47 6.47 -5.11
C LYS A 86 -19.93 5.03 -5.29
N TYR A 87 -19.97 4.50 -6.51
CA TYR A 87 -19.51 3.15 -6.82
C TYR A 87 -17.98 3.03 -6.82
N SER A 88 -17.24 4.15 -6.84
CA SER A 88 -15.79 4.13 -6.64
C SER A 88 -15.38 3.56 -5.27
N GLY A 89 -16.30 3.49 -4.29
CA GLY A 89 -16.07 2.77 -3.03
C GLY A 89 -15.75 1.29 -3.21
N PHE A 90 -16.19 0.64 -4.30
CA PHE A 90 -15.89 -0.76 -4.59
C PHE A 90 -14.39 -1.06 -4.80
N THR A 91 -13.57 -0.03 -5.00
CA THR A 91 -12.10 -0.16 -5.07
C THR A 91 -11.50 -0.79 -3.80
N PHE A 92 -12.22 -0.77 -2.66
CA PHE A 92 -11.82 -1.52 -1.46
C PHE A 92 -11.60 -3.02 -1.72
N LEU A 93 -12.32 -3.63 -2.67
CA LEU A 93 -12.13 -5.03 -3.05
C LEU A 93 -10.70 -5.32 -3.51
N THR A 94 -10.03 -4.34 -4.15
CA THR A 94 -8.62 -4.48 -4.55
C THR A 94 -7.73 -4.70 -3.34
N GLY A 95 -7.98 -4.00 -2.22
CA GLY A 95 -7.27 -4.20 -0.97
C GLY A 95 -7.45 -5.61 -0.41
N VAL A 96 -8.68 -6.13 -0.43
CA VAL A 96 -9.00 -7.51 0.00
C VAL A 96 -8.26 -8.54 -0.85
N LEU A 97 -8.29 -8.37 -2.18
CA LEU A 97 -7.59 -9.27 -3.10
C LEU A 97 -6.08 -9.23 -2.87
N ILE A 98 -5.50 -8.04 -2.69
CA ILE A 98 -4.07 -7.89 -2.40
C ILE A 98 -3.70 -8.59 -1.09
N LEU A 99 -4.50 -8.40 -0.05
CA LEU A 99 -4.25 -9.00 1.26
C LEU A 99 -4.22 -10.53 1.21
N SER A 100 -5.04 -11.15 0.36
CA SER A 100 -5.09 -12.62 0.24
C SER A 100 -3.75 -13.25 -0.15
N PHE A 101 -3.06 -12.69 -1.16
CA PHE A 101 -1.73 -13.18 -1.52
C PHE A 101 -0.65 -12.67 -0.56
N TYR A 102 -0.80 -11.44 -0.02
CA TYR A 102 0.16 -10.89 0.94
C TYR A 102 0.30 -11.75 2.20
N ALA A 103 -0.80 -12.38 2.64
CA ALA A 103 -0.78 -13.31 3.76
C ALA A 103 0.16 -14.51 3.54
N VAL A 104 0.21 -15.03 2.30
CA VAL A 104 1.10 -16.15 1.93
C VAL A 104 2.57 -15.72 2.02
N VAL A 105 2.89 -14.54 1.50
CA VAL A 105 4.25 -13.97 1.55
C VAL A 105 4.74 -13.79 2.97
N VAL A 106 3.86 -13.25 3.82
CA VAL A 106 4.14 -13.09 5.25
C VAL A 106 4.40 -14.45 5.90
N GLY A 107 3.67 -15.50 5.50
CA GLY A 107 3.94 -16.87 5.92
C GLY A 107 5.36 -17.34 5.60
N TRP A 108 5.87 -17.05 4.38
CA TRP A 108 7.26 -17.37 4.02
C TRP A 108 8.27 -16.62 4.90
N ILE A 109 8.02 -15.35 5.18
CA ILE A 109 8.91 -14.56 6.06
C ILE A 109 8.97 -15.17 7.45
N PHE A 110 7.81 -15.50 8.05
CA PHE A 110 7.79 -16.13 9.36
C PHE A 110 8.55 -17.46 9.38
N HIS A 111 8.39 -18.27 8.33
CA HIS A 111 9.18 -19.49 8.16
C HIS A 111 10.68 -19.19 8.14
N TYR A 112 11.14 -18.25 7.31
CA TYR A 112 12.56 -17.88 7.24
C TYR A 112 13.10 -17.26 8.53
N VAL A 113 12.29 -16.51 9.28
CA VAL A 113 12.66 -15.99 10.60
C VAL A 113 12.92 -17.13 11.59
N VAL A 114 12.07 -18.15 11.61
CA VAL A 114 12.25 -19.33 12.47
C VAL A 114 13.48 -20.13 12.05
N VAL A 115 13.67 -20.36 10.75
CA VAL A 115 14.85 -21.05 10.21
C VAL A 115 16.13 -20.30 10.57
N ALA A 116 16.18 -18.99 10.32
CA ALA A 116 17.34 -18.17 10.66
C ALA A 116 17.66 -18.16 12.16
N ALA A 117 16.65 -18.29 13.03
CA ALA A 117 16.83 -18.33 14.48
C ALA A 117 17.26 -19.70 15.02
N THR A 118 16.89 -20.81 14.36
CA THR A 118 17.03 -22.17 14.91
C THR A 118 18.02 -23.06 14.14
N ALA A 119 18.08 -22.92 12.82
CA ALA A 119 18.85 -23.80 11.95
C ALA A 119 19.27 -23.03 10.69
N LEU A 120 20.44 -22.38 10.74
CA LEU A 120 21.08 -21.94 9.49
C LEU A 120 21.54 -23.19 8.73
N PRO A 121 21.11 -23.39 7.47
CA PRO A 121 21.60 -24.49 6.65
C PRO A 121 23.13 -24.43 6.54
N SER A 122 23.80 -25.55 6.81
CA SER A 122 25.26 -25.66 6.73
C SER A 122 25.78 -25.86 5.30
N SER A 123 24.90 -26.21 4.35
CA SER A 123 25.20 -26.30 2.93
C SER A 123 24.06 -25.69 2.10
N VAL A 124 24.43 -25.01 1.01
CA VAL A 124 23.52 -24.55 -0.03
C VAL A 124 23.26 -25.71 -0.97
N GLN A 125 22.47 -26.69 -0.53
CA GLN A 125 21.92 -27.71 -1.41
C GLN A 125 20.41 -27.62 -1.30
N GLU A 126 19.80 -27.43 -2.48
CA GLU A 126 18.39 -27.06 -2.71
C GLU A 126 17.37 -27.87 -1.91
#